data_AF-B7Q2N0-F1
#
_entry.id   AF-B7Q2N0-F1
#
_cell.length_a   1.000
_cell.length_b   1.000
_cell.length_c   1.000
_cell.angle_alpha   90.00
_cell.angle_beta   90.00
_cell.angle_gamma   90.00
#
_symmetry.space_group_name_H-M   'P 1'
#
loop_
_entity.id
_entity.type
_entity.pdbx_description
1 polymer ?
#
loop_
_entity_poly.entity_id
_entity_poly.type
_entity_poly.pdbx_seq_one_letter_code
_entity_poly.pdbx_strand_id
1 'polypeptide(L)'
;AKEQVLANLANFAYDPVNYEHFKRLNIVNLFIDQLDSSSDALKEYAIGGICNLASDQSFRAEVVKPEHIAKVVDCLSNSQEETVLSTITTLVYLGLSGCKS
;
A
#
# COMPACT_ATOMS: atom_id res chain seq x y z
N ALA A 1 -1.89 -0.74 19.83
CA ALA A 1 -2.70 -1.85 19.31
C ALA A 1 -2.88 -1.77 17.79
N LYS A 2 -3.48 -0.70 17.25
CA LYS A 2 -3.73 -0.54 15.80
C LYS A 2 -2.46 -0.61 14.94
N GLU A 3 -1.39 0.08 15.36
CA GLU A 3 -0.08 0.05 14.67
C GLU A 3 0.48 -1.36 14.56
N GLN A 4 0.45 -2.13 15.65
CA GLN A 4 0.96 -3.49 15.65
C GLN A 4 0.15 -4.43 14.75
N VAL A 5 -1.18 -4.27 14.70
CA VAL A 5 -2.02 -5.02 13.76
C VAL A 5 -1.65 -4.68 12.32
N LEU A 6 -1.50 -3.38 12.00
CA LEU A 6 -1.19 -2.93 10.66
C LEU A 6 0.22 -3.36 10.21
N ALA A 7 1.20 -3.28 11.12
CA ALA A 7 2.56 -3.76 10.88
C ALA A 7 2.58 -5.27 10.59
N ASN A 8 1.83 -6.07 11.35
CA ASN A 8 1.73 -7.51 11.09
C ASN A 8 1.07 -7.79 9.73
N LEU A 9 0.01 -7.06 9.37
CA LEU A 9 -0.62 -7.19 8.06
C LEU A 9 0.34 -6.82 6.93
N ALA A 10 1.11 -5.73 7.07
CA ALA A 10 2.12 -5.32 6.10
C ALA A 10 3.22 -6.39 5.95
N ASN A 11 3.64 -7.00 7.05
CA ASN A 11 4.58 -8.13 7.04
C ASN A 11 3.97 -9.39 6.40
N PHE A 12 2.68 -9.66 6.52
CA PHE A 12 2.06 -10.80 5.83
C PHE A 12 1.85 -10.54 4.32
N ALA A 13 1.88 -9.27 3.92
CA ALA A 13 1.59 -8.84 2.56
C ALA A 13 2.67 -9.19 1.53
N TYR A 14 3.89 -9.55 1.94
CA TYR A 14 4.94 -9.97 1.00
C TYR A 14 4.77 -11.41 0.50
N ASP A 15 4.01 -12.25 1.22
CA ASP A 15 3.86 -13.67 0.92
C ASP A 15 2.57 -13.95 0.11
N PRO A 16 2.67 -14.43 -1.13
CA PRO A 16 1.52 -14.77 -1.97
C PRO A 16 0.54 -15.77 -1.36
N VAL A 17 0.96 -16.58 -0.38
CA VAL A 17 0.07 -17.51 0.34
C VAL A 17 -1.11 -16.78 1.01
N ASN A 18 -0.91 -15.49 1.35
CA ASN A 18 -1.91 -14.67 2.02
C ASN A 18 -2.85 -13.92 1.06
N TYR A 19 -2.57 -13.91 -0.25
CA TYR A 19 -3.26 -13.02 -1.20
C TYR A 19 -4.76 -13.30 -1.29
N GLU A 20 -5.17 -14.57 -1.29
CA GLU A 20 -6.60 -14.93 -1.31
C GLU A 20 -7.33 -14.54 -0.02
N HIS A 21 -6.63 -14.50 1.11
CA HIS A 21 -7.19 -13.92 2.34
C HIS A 21 -7.31 -12.41 2.24
N PHE A 22 -6.30 -11.75 1.68
CA PHE A 22 -6.23 -10.29 1.58
C PHE A 22 -7.28 -9.73 0.61
N LYS A 23 -7.54 -10.41 -0.50
CA LYS A 23 -8.65 -10.08 -1.41
C LYS A 23 -10.00 -10.20 -0.71
N ARG A 24 -10.26 -11.32 -0.01
CA ARG A 24 -11.52 -11.56 0.70
C ARG A 24 -11.78 -10.55 1.81
N LEU A 25 -10.74 -10.12 2.51
CA LEU A 25 -10.81 -9.16 3.61
C LEU A 25 -10.70 -7.69 3.16
N ASN A 26 -10.49 -7.45 1.85
CA ASN A 26 -10.28 -6.13 1.28
C ASN A 26 -9.17 -5.31 1.99
N ILE A 27 -8.03 -5.96 2.23
CA ILE A 27 -6.91 -5.38 3.00
C ILE A 27 -6.32 -4.13 2.31
N VAL A 28 -6.39 -4.03 0.98
CA VAL A 28 -5.91 -2.83 0.27
C VAL A 28 -6.66 -1.58 0.73
N ASN A 29 -7.99 -1.62 0.79
CA ASN A 29 -8.77 -0.46 1.23
C ASN A 29 -8.50 -0.11 2.69
N LEU A 30 -8.28 -1.13 3.54
CA LEU A 30 -7.85 -0.90 4.92
C LEU A 30 -6.52 -0.13 4.98
N PHE A 31 -5.53 -0.47 4.15
CA PHE A 31 -4.27 0.28 4.08
C PHE A 31 -4.49 1.69 3.54
N ILE A 32 -5.25 1.86 2.46
CA ILE A 32 -5.54 3.18 1.88
C ILE A 32 -6.19 4.12 2.91
N ASP A 33 -7.10 3.62 3.73
CA ASP A 33 -7.74 4.39 4.81
C ASP A 33 -6.76 4.85 5.89
N GLN A 34 -5.60 4.20 6.03
CA GLN A 34 -4.58 4.57 7.00
C GLN A 34 -3.54 5.56 6.47
N LEU A 35 -3.53 5.86 5.16
CA LEU A 35 -2.63 6.87 4.58
C LEU A 35 -2.96 8.29 5.07
N ASP A 36 -4.22 8.56 5.44
CA ASP A 36 -4.66 9.86 6.00
C ASP A 36 -4.49 9.95 7.52
N SER A 37 -3.92 8.92 8.16
CA SER A 37 -3.71 8.88 9.61
C SER A 37 -2.87 10.08 10.10
N SER A 38 -3.07 10.54 11.33
CA SER A 38 -2.14 11.51 11.95
C SER A 38 -0.87 10.84 12.52
N SER A 39 -0.84 9.52 12.65
CA SER A 39 0.34 8.75 13.08
C SER A 39 1.17 8.37 11.86
N ASP A 40 2.42 8.82 11.83
CA ASP A 40 3.39 8.48 10.77
C ASP A 40 3.69 6.98 10.74
N ALA A 41 3.71 6.30 11.90
CA ALA A 41 3.89 4.85 11.95
C ALA A 41 2.76 4.11 11.22
N LEU A 42 1.50 4.56 11.39
CA LEU A 42 0.37 3.97 10.65
C LEU A 42 0.49 4.21 9.14
N LYS A 43 0.93 5.40 8.70
CA LYS A 43 1.16 5.67 7.29
C LYS A 43 2.26 4.78 6.71
N GLU A 44 3.37 4.65 7.44
CA GLU A 44 4.52 3.84 7.04
C GLU A 44 4.11 2.37 6.85
N TYR A 45 3.42 1.77 7.82
CA TYR A 45 2.95 0.39 7.68
C TYR A 45 1.90 0.24 6.58
N ALA A 46 1.04 1.23 6.39
CA ALA A 46 0.05 1.20 5.32
C ALA A 46 0.68 1.20 3.93
N ILE A 47 1.57 2.16 3.66
CA ILE A 47 2.23 2.24 2.35
C ILE A 47 3.20 1.08 2.14
N GLY A 48 3.88 0.60 3.19
CA GLY A 48 4.72 -0.59 3.11
C GLY A 48 3.90 -1.84 2.76
N GLY A 49 2.73 -2.01 3.37
CA GLY A 49 1.79 -3.08 3.02
C GLY A 49 1.29 -3.00 1.57
N ILE A 50 0.93 -1.80 1.11
CA ILE A 50 0.54 -1.58 -0.30
C ILE A 50 1.70 -1.89 -1.23
N CYS A 51 2.91 -1.44 -0.91
CA CYS A 51 4.12 -1.67 -1.69
C CYS A 51 4.39 -3.17 -1.87
N ASN A 52 4.27 -3.96 -0.79
CA ASN A 52 4.43 -5.41 -0.85
C ASN A 52 3.42 -6.08 -1.79
N LEU A 53 2.14 -5.64 -1.74
CA LEU A 53 1.08 -6.15 -2.60
C LEU A 53 1.18 -5.68 -4.05
N ALA A 54 1.80 -4.53 -4.29
CA ALA A 54 1.87 -3.90 -5.61
C ALA A 54 2.67 -4.72 -6.64
N SER A 55 3.41 -5.75 -6.22
CA SER A 55 4.01 -6.74 -7.13
C SER A 55 2.97 -7.54 -7.92
N ASP A 56 1.75 -7.71 -7.41
CA ASP A 56 0.67 -8.46 -8.04
C ASP A 56 -0.36 -7.56 -8.73
N GLN A 57 -0.78 -7.94 -9.94
CA GLN A 57 -1.65 -7.10 -10.78
C GLN A 57 -3.05 -6.89 -10.19
N SER A 58 -3.57 -7.86 -9.43
CA SER A 58 -4.92 -7.78 -8.89
C SER A 58 -5.04 -6.72 -7.79
N PHE A 59 -4.00 -6.54 -6.96
CA PHE A 59 -3.98 -5.47 -5.96
C PHE A 59 -3.71 -4.10 -6.58
N ARG A 60 -2.83 -4.03 -7.59
CA ARG A 60 -2.56 -2.78 -8.32
C ARG A 60 -3.81 -2.16 -8.93
N ALA A 61 -4.72 -3.00 -9.47
CA ALA A 61 -5.99 -2.53 -10.03
C ALA A 61 -6.87 -1.82 -8.99
N GLU A 62 -6.77 -2.18 -7.71
CA GLU A 62 -7.47 -1.49 -6.63
C GLU A 62 -6.78 -0.17 -6.26
N VAL A 63 -5.45 -0.16 -6.21
CA VAL A 63 -4.66 1.02 -5.80
C VAL A 63 -4.69 2.15 -6.85
N VAL A 64 -4.76 1.81 -8.15
CA VAL A 64 -4.74 2.79 -9.25
C VAL A 64 -6.05 3.60 -9.38
N LYS A 65 -7.08 3.26 -8.61
CA LYS A 65 -8.35 4.00 -8.64
C LYS A 65 -8.12 5.48 -8.30
N PRO A 66 -8.82 6.42 -8.98
CA PRO A 66 -8.59 7.86 -8.81
C PRO A 66 -8.68 8.35 -7.36
N GLU A 67 -9.57 7.78 -6.56
CA GLU A 67 -9.76 8.13 -5.14
C GLU A 67 -8.64 7.62 -4.22
N HIS A 68 -7.87 6.63 -4.66
CA HIS A 68 -6.79 6.02 -3.90
C HIS A 68 -5.42 6.61 -4.29
N ILE A 69 -5.20 6.87 -5.58
CA ILE A 69 -3.91 7.31 -6.09
C ILE A 69 -3.47 8.66 -5.51
N ALA A 70 -4.41 9.58 -5.26
CA ALA A 70 -4.12 10.87 -4.63
C ALA A 70 -3.47 10.69 -3.25
N LYS A 71 -4.05 9.82 -2.41
CA LYS A 71 -3.51 9.53 -1.06
C LYS A 71 -2.14 8.88 -1.11
N VAL A 72 -1.91 7.99 -2.08
CA VAL A 72 -0.58 7.39 -2.30
C VAL A 72 0.42 8.49 -2.69
N VAL A 73 0.08 9.36 -3.62
CA VAL A 73 0.97 10.47 -4.05
C VAL A 73 1.27 11.43 -2.90
N ASP A 74 0.29 11.74 -2.05
CA ASP A 74 0.48 12.63 -0.89
C ASP A 74 1.55 12.11 0.08
N CYS A 75 1.76 10.79 0.14
CA CYS A 75 2.81 10.17 0.97
C CYS A 75 4.23 10.54 0.52
N LEU A 76 4.44 11.05 -0.71
CA LEU A 76 5.73 11.58 -1.15
C LEU A 76 6.19 12.80 -0.36
N SER A 77 5.26 13.51 0.29
CA SER A 77 5.57 14.68 1.11
C SER A 77 5.80 14.34 2.60
N ASN A 78 5.84 13.05 2.95
CA ASN A 78 6.08 12.62 4.33
C ASN A 78 7.56 12.84 4.73
N SER A 79 7.82 13.14 6.00
CA SER A 79 9.19 13.33 6.53
C SER A 79 9.95 12.01 6.74
N GLN A 80 9.26 10.88 6.81
CA GLN A 80 9.84 9.55 7.01
C GLN A 80 10.35 8.97 5.69
N GLU A 81 11.66 8.72 5.59
CA GLU A 81 12.30 8.22 4.37
C GLU A 81 11.69 6.89 3.89
N GLU A 82 11.40 5.95 4.80
CA GLU A 82 10.80 4.65 4.47
C GLU A 82 9.40 4.77 3.85
N THR A 83 8.62 5.75 4.32
CA THR A 83 7.29 6.05 3.75
C THR A 83 7.43 6.55 2.32
N VAL A 84 8.36 7.48 2.08
CA VAL A 84 8.62 8.03 0.75
C VAL A 84 9.17 6.95 -0.19
N LEU A 85 10.11 6.12 0.27
CA LEU A 85 10.69 5.03 -0.52
C LEU A 85 9.64 3.99 -0.94
N SER A 86 8.80 3.56 0.01
CA SER A 86 7.67 2.65 -0.26
C SER A 86 6.66 3.27 -1.22
N THR A 87 6.42 4.58 -1.11
CA THR A 87 5.55 5.33 -2.03
C THR A 87 6.10 5.32 -3.45
N ILE A 88 7.38 5.69 -3.63
CA ILE A 88 8.04 5.72 -4.94
C ILE A 88 7.99 4.32 -5.58
N THR A 89 8.35 3.29 -4.80
CA THR A 89 8.33 1.89 -5.27
C THR A 89 6.93 1.47 -5.70
N THR A 90 5.91 1.81 -4.92
CA THR A 90 4.50 1.56 -5.27
C THR A 90 4.14 2.24 -6.59
N LEU A 91 4.47 3.51 -6.76
CA LEU A 91 4.20 4.25 -8.00
C LEU A 91 4.91 3.66 -9.21
N VAL A 92 6.14 3.15 -9.05
CA VAL A 92 6.85 2.41 -10.11
C VAL A 92 6.07 1.16 -10.51
N TYR A 93 5.61 0.34 -9.55
CA TYR A 93 4.80 -0.84 -9.85
C TYR A 93 3.48 -0.49 -10.57
N LEU A 94 2.81 0.60 -10.17
CA LEU A 94 1.60 1.08 -10.83
C LEU A 94 1.90 1.56 -12.26
N GLY A 95 2.97 2.31 -12.47
CA GLY A 95 3.40 2.81 -13.78
C GLY A 95 3.74 1.69 -14.77
N LEU A 96 4.45 0.65 -14.31
CA LEU A 96 4.76 -0.53 -15.14
C LEU A 96 3.51 -1.30 -15.60
N SER A 97 2.41 -1.15 -14.89
CA SER A 97 1.12 -1.79 -15.24
C SER A 97 0.45 -1.16 -16.44
N GLY A 98 0.79 0.10 -16.76
CA GLY A 98 0.31 0.82 -17.95
C GLY A 98 1.07 0.48 -19.23
N CYS A 99 2.15 -0.32 -19.18
CA CYS A 99 2.95 -0.67 -20.35
C CYS A 99 2.53 -1.97 -21.06
N LYS A 100 1.47 -2.65 -20.61
CA LYS A 100 0.88 -3.76 -21.36
C LYS A 100 -0.12 -3.20 -22.38
N SER A 101 0.42 -2.70 -23.49
CA SER A 101 -0.35 -2.45 -24.74
C SER A 101 -0.66 -3.76 -25.46
#